data_AF-A0A0A9GMS6-F1
#
_entry.id   AF-A0A0A9GMS6-F1
#
_cell.length_a   1.000
_cell.length_b   1.000
_cell.length_c   1.000
_cell.angle_alpha   90.00
_cell.angle_beta   90.00
_cell.angle_gamma   90.00
#
_symmetry.space_group_name_H-M   'P 1'
#
loop_
_entity.id
_entity.type
_entity.pdbx_description
1 polymer ?
#
loop_
_entity_poly.entity_id
_entity_poly.type
_entity_poly.pdbx_seq_one_letter_code
_entity_poly.pdbx_strand_id
1 'polypeptide(L)'
;MHHGRWLTVDPVPASFVVNIGDHFEIYSNGRYKSVLHRVRVNSTQPRISVASFHSLPAERVIGPAAELVDDEGGNPRQYMDTDFATFLAYLASAEGKHKTFLQSRKLPAASYR
;
A
#
# COMPACT_ATOMS: atom_id res chain seq x y z
N MET A 1 7.28 2.72 8.29
CA MET A 1 7.53 2.22 9.65
C MET A 1 7.97 0.78 9.49
N HIS A 2 9.08 0.40 10.10
CA HIS A 2 9.67 -0.92 9.95
C HIS A 2 9.83 -1.53 11.34
N HIS A 3 9.17 -2.65 11.60
CA HIS A 3 9.09 -3.28 12.92
C HIS A 3 8.74 -2.29 14.05
N GLY A 4 7.68 -1.51 13.87
CA GLY A 4 7.23 -0.53 14.88
C GLY A 4 8.11 0.72 15.02
N ARG A 5 9.21 0.83 14.25
CA ARG A 5 10.14 1.95 14.34
C ARG A 5 10.11 2.84 13.11
N TRP A 6 10.36 4.12 13.33
CA TRP A 6 10.61 5.09 12.26
C TRP A 6 12.08 5.06 11.88
N LEU A 7 12.35 4.93 10.58
CA LEU A 7 13.69 5.02 10.02
C LEU A 7 13.78 6.30 9.20
N THR A 8 14.87 7.03 9.35
CA THR A 8 15.18 8.20 8.51
C THR A 8 15.70 7.69 7.17
N VAL A 9 15.18 8.24 6.08
CA VAL A 9 15.67 7.98 4.72
C VAL A 9 16.48 9.20 4.29
N ASP A 10 17.79 9.03 4.21
CA ASP A 10 18.69 10.09 3.76
C ASP A 10 18.72 10.12 2.22
N PRO A 11 18.44 11.27 1.59
CA PRO A 11 18.48 11.38 0.13
C PRO A 11 19.89 11.14 -0.39
N VAL A 12 20.05 10.16 -1.28
CA VAL A 12 21.28 10.00 -2.05
C VAL A 12 21.25 10.98 -3.23
N PRO A 13 22.32 11.77 -3.47
CA PRO A 13 22.36 12.69 -4.60
C PRO A 13 22.05 12.01 -5.94
N ALA A 14 21.29 12.70 -6.81
CA ALA A 14 20.87 12.19 -8.12
C ALA A 14 20.13 10.84 -8.11
N SER A 15 19.39 10.56 -7.02
CA SER A 15 18.58 9.35 -6.89
C SER A 15 17.10 9.65 -6.67
N PHE A 16 16.27 8.62 -6.87
CA PHE A 16 14.87 8.63 -6.46
C PHE A 16 14.67 7.68 -5.29
N VAL A 17 13.77 8.07 -4.39
CA VAL A 17 13.18 7.15 -3.42
C VAL A 17 11.91 6.58 -4.04
N VAL A 18 11.83 5.26 -4.14
CA VAL A 18 10.64 4.54 -4.66
C VAL A 18 10.00 3.80 -3.50
N ASN A 19 8.68 3.94 -3.35
CA ASN A 19 7.89 3.21 -2.36
C ASN A 19 6.74 2.47 -3.01
N ILE A 20 6.37 1.35 -2.41
CA ILE A 20 5.21 0.53 -2.80
C ILE A 20 3.94 1.13 -2.21
N GLY A 21 2.86 1.17 -2.99
CA GLY A 21 1.54 1.58 -2.57
C GLY A 21 0.58 0.40 -2.37
N ASP A 22 -0.58 0.68 -1.78
CA ASP A 22 -1.56 -0.33 -1.35
C ASP A 22 -2.04 -1.23 -2.50
N HIS A 23 -2.35 -0.68 -3.67
CA HIS A 23 -2.79 -1.48 -4.84
C HIS A 23 -1.74 -2.49 -5.30
N PHE A 24 -0.45 -2.16 -5.18
CA PHE A 24 0.61 -3.09 -5.54
C PHE A 24 0.84 -4.18 -4.48
N GLU A 25 0.63 -3.86 -3.19
CA GLU A 25 0.57 -4.89 -2.16
C GLU A 25 -0.58 -5.88 -2.42
N ILE A 26 -1.78 -5.38 -2.77
CA ILE A 26 -2.94 -6.20 -3.15
C ILE A 26 -2.60 -7.08 -4.36
N TYR A 27 -2.07 -6.48 -5.44
CA TYR A 27 -1.70 -7.20 -6.65
C TYR A 27 -0.68 -8.32 -6.38
N SER A 28 0.30 -8.05 -5.52
CA SER A 28 1.33 -9.03 -5.17
C SER A 28 0.88 -10.08 -4.14
N ASN A 29 -0.42 -10.13 -3.82
CA ASN A 29 -1.01 -10.95 -2.76
C ASN A 29 -0.28 -10.81 -1.41
N GLY A 30 0.21 -9.60 -1.10
CA GLY A 30 0.93 -9.34 0.15
C GLY A 30 2.43 -9.60 0.11
N ARG A 31 3.02 -10.04 -1.02
CA ARG A 31 4.47 -10.28 -1.13
C ARG A 31 5.29 -9.01 -1.00
N TYR A 32 4.85 -7.90 -1.59
CA TYR A 32 5.46 -6.59 -1.42
C TYR A 32 4.62 -5.73 -0.48
N LYS A 33 5.28 -4.98 0.42
CA LYS A 33 4.60 -4.25 1.49
C LYS A 33 4.51 -2.76 1.21
N SER A 34 3.29 -2.23 1.24
CA SER A 34 3.01 -0.81 1.40
C SER A 34 3.33 -0.40 2.83
N VAL A 35 4.23 0.57 2.98
CA VAL A 35 4.74 0.98 4.29
C VAL A 35 4.37 2.42 4.60
N LEU A 36 4.02 2.64 5.87
CA LEU A 36 3.74 3.98 6.38
C LEU A 36 5.00 4.85 6.28
N HIS A 37 4.91 6.00 5.63
CA HIS A 37 5.99 6.99 5.57
C HIS A 37 5.44 8.35 6.02
N ARG A 38 6.33 9.21 6.54
CA ARG A 38 5.96 10.56 6.98
C ARG A 38 7.11 11.52 6.69
N VAL A 39 6.77 12.77 6.45
CA VAL A 39 7.74 13.86 6.37
C VAL A 39 7.80 14.56 7.72
N ARG A 40 9.01 14.93 8.16
CA ARG A 40 9.21 15.77 9.35
C ARG A 40 9.53 17.19 8.91
N VAL A 41 8.92 18.16 9.58
CA VAL A 41 9.30 19.57 9.47
C VAL A 41 10.55 19.85 10.32
N ASN A 42 11.30 20.88 9.95
CA ASN A 42 12.45 21.36 10.70
C ASN A 42 12.42 22.90 10.75
N SER A 43 13.13 23.51 11.70
CA SER A 43 13.17 24.97 11.91
C SER A 43 14.36 25.66 11.22
N THR A 44 15.23 24.92 10.54
CA THR A 44 16.54 25.41 10.07
C THR A 44 16.56 25.70 8.57
N GLN A 45 15.87 24.89 7.77
CA GLN A 45 15.95 24.94 6.31
C GLN A 45 14.66 24.45 5.63
N PRO A 46 14.16 25.17 4.61
CA PRO A 46 13.08 24.66 3.76
C PRO A 46 13.54 23.43 2.94
N ARG A 47 12.66 22.44 2.83
CA ARG A 47 12.85 21.25 1.98
C ARG A 47 11.74 21.19 0.95
N ILE A 48 12.11 21.02 -0.32
CA ILE A 48 11.19 20.81 -1.43
C ILE A 48 11.34 19.36 -1.92
N SER A 49 10.22 18.70 -2.23
CA SER A 49 10.20 17.40 -2.89
C SER A 49 9.02 17.31 -3.83
N VAL A 50 9.19 16.57 -4.93
CA VAL A 50 8.15 16.25 -5.90
C VAL A 50 7.89 14.76 -5.84
N ALA A 51 6.63 14.36 -5.73
CA ALA A 51 6.21 12.95 -5.77
C ALA A 51 5.45 12.69 -7.07
N SER A 52 5.79 11.59 -7.74
CA SER A 52 5.04 11.07 -8.89
C SER A 52 4.36 9.77 -8.48
N PHE A 53 3.06 9.67 -8.70
CA PHE A 53 2.27 8.48 -8.39
C PHE A 53 1.92 7.76 -9.68
N HIS A 54 2.30 6.48 -9.77
CA HIS A 54 1.99 5.63 -10.91
C HIS A 54 0.95 4.61 -10.50
N SER A 55 -0.23 4.68 -11.12
CA SER A 55 -1.37 3.81 -10.84
C SER A 55 -2.05 3.41 -12.16
N LEU A 56 -3.00 2.48 -12.07
CA LEU A 56 -3.88 2.12 -13.17
C LEU A 56 -4.99 3.17 -13.35
N PRO A 57 -5.71 3.16 -14.50
CA PRO A 57 -6.92 3.96 -14.66
C PRO A 57 -7.89 3.77 -13.49
N ALA A 58 -8.66 4.81 -13.16
CA ALA A 58 -9.42 4.88 -11.92
C ALA A 58 -10.37 3.68 -11.71
N GLU A 59 -11.04 3.24 -12.77
CA GLU A 59 -12.02 2.16 -12.77
C GLU A 59 -11.42 0.80 -13.19
N ARG A 60 -10.11 0.73 -13.43
CA ARG A 60 -9.46 -0.54 -13.75
C ARG A 60 -9.36 -1.38 -12.47
N VAL A 61 -10.17 -2.44 -12.43
CA VAL A 61 -10.13 -3.43 -11.33
C VAL A 61 -8.74 -4.07 -11.23
N ILE A 62 -8.25 -4.16 -10.00
CA ILE A 62 -7.03 -4.82 -9.58
C ILE A 62 -7.31 -5.74 -8.39
N GLY A 63 -6.69 -6.91 -8.41
CA GLY A 63 -6.70 -7.88 -7.33
C GLY A 63 -5.40 -8.66 -7.32
N PRO A 64 -5.23 -9.61 -6.39
CA PRO A 64 -4.11 -10.54 -6.40
C PRO A 64 -3.92 -11.20 -7.77
N ALA A 65 -2.69 -11.14 -8.29
CA ALA A 65 -2.33 -11.82 -9.54
C ALA A 65 -2.53 -13.33 -9.37
N ALA A 66 -3.16 -13.98 -10.35
CA ALA A 66 -3.49 -15.41 -10.26
C ALA A 66 -2.22 -16.28 -10.07
N GLU A 67 -1.12 -15.86 -10.68
CA GLU A 67 0.19 -16.52 -10.60
C GLU A 67 0.85 -16.39 -9.21
N LEU A 68 0.32 -15.53 -8.35
CA LEU A 68 0.81 -15.30 -6.99
C LEU A 68 -0.18 -15.81 -5.91
N VAL A 69 -1.25 -16.49 -6.33
CA VAL A 69 -2.21 -17.17 -5.46
C VAL A 69 -1.99 -18.67 -5.58
N ASP A 70 -1.86 -19.33 -4.44
CA ASP A 70 -1.67 -20.78 -4.35
C ASP A 70 -2.44 -21.31 -3.15
N ASP A 71 -3.68 -21.74 -3.39
CA ASP A 71 -4.56 -22.24 -2.33
C ASP A 71 -4.05 -23.56 -1.75
N GLU A 72 -3.39 -24.39 -2.56
CA GLU A 72 -2.87 -25.71 -2.14
C GLU A 72 -1.50 -25.59 -1.46
N GLY A 73 -0.64 -24.69 -1.94
CA GLY A 73 0.71 -24.44 -1.39
C GLY A 73 0.75 -23.43 -0.24
N GLY A 74 -0.39 -23.05 0.32
CA GLY A 74 -0.47 -22.26 1.55
C GLY A 74 -0.32 -20.75 1.39
N ASN A 75 -0.50 -20.23 0.17
CA ASN A 75 -0.63 -18.79 -0.09
C ASN A 75 -1.97 -18.47 -0.76
N PRO A 76 -3.10 -18.68 -0.04
CA PRO A 76 -4.41 -18.41 -0.60
C PRO A 76 -4.58 -16.91 -0.87
N ARG A 77 -5.64 -16.59 -1.60
CA ARG A 77 -5.99 -15.19 -1.86
C ARG A 77 -6.19 -14.40 -0.56
N GLN A 78 -5.45 -13.31 -0.37
CA GLN A 78 -5.47 -12.52 0.87
C GLN A 78 -6.31 -11.23 0.78
N TYR A 79 -6.62 -10.75 -0.42
CA TYR A 79 -7.29 -9.46 -0.63
C TYR A 79 -8.47 -9.56 -1.60
N MET A 80 -9.50 -8.75 -1.38
CA MET A 80 -10.61 -8.51 -2.32
C MET A 80 -10.14 -7.69 -3.53
N ASP A 81 -10.87 -7.81 -4.64
CA ASP A 81 -10.69 -6.91 -5.78
C ASP A 81 -11.06 -5.47 -5.39
N THR A 82 -10.40 -4.50 -6.02
CA THR A 82 -10.66 -3.08 -5.84
C THR A 82 -10.23 -2.32 -7.09
N ASP A 83 -10.44 -1.01 -7.13
CA ASP A 83 -9.87 -0.12 -8.12
C ASP A 83 -9.32 1.16 -7.45
N PHE A 84 -8.80 2.10 -8.24
CA PHE A 84 -8.24 3.34 -7.73
C PHE A 84 -9.33 4.36 -7.37
N ALA A 85 -10.48 4.35 -8.06
CA ALA A 85 -11.65 5.16 -7.71
C ALA A 85 -12.16 4.85 -6.29
N THR A 86 -12.27 3.56 -5.93
CA THR A 86 -12.66 3.08 -4.61
C THR A 86 -11.68 3.54 -3.54
N PHE A 87 -10.37 3.52 -3.85
CA PHE A 87 -9.35 4.04 -2.94
C PHE A 87 -9.49 5.54 -2.70
N LEU A 88 -9.71 6.33 -3.75
CA LEU A 88 -9.93 7.77 -3.63
C LEU A 88 -11.21 8.08 -2.84
N ALA A 89 -12.29 7.34 -3.09
CA ALA A 89 -13.53 7.46 -2.33
C ALA A 89 -13.33 7.12 -0.85
N TYR A 90 -12.56 6.07 -0.55
CA TYR A 90 -12.19 5.70 0.81
C TYR A 90 -11.36 6.81 1.50
N LEU A 91 -10.37 7.38 0.81
CA LEU A 91 -9.57 8.50 1.35
C LEU A 91 -10.40 9.75 1.63
N ALA A 92 -11.41 10.02 0.80
CA ALA A 92 -12.36 11.11 1.00
C ALA A 92 -13.38 10.82 2.13
N SER A 93 -13.49 9.56 2.57
CA SER A 93 -14.40 9.15 3.62
C SER A 93 -13.80 9.28 5.03
N ALA A 94 -14.63 9.19 6.07
CA ALA A 94 -14.17 9.16 7.46
C ALA A 94 -13.68 7.76 7.91
N GLU A 95 -13.76 6.72 7.07
CA GLU A 95 -13.42 5.33 7.42
C GLU A 95 -11.93 5.15 7.76
N GLY A 96 -11.07 6.02 7.24
CA GLY A 96 -9.63 6.04 7.51
C GLY A 96 -9.24 6.25 8.98
N LYS A 97 -10.19 6.59 9.86
CA LYS A 97 -9.94 6.76 11.30
C LYS A 97 -9.77 5.43 12.05
N HIS A 98 -10.28 4.32 11.53
CA HIS A 98 -10.42 3.07 12.30
C HIS A 98 -9.70 1.87 11.69
N LYS A 99 -9.57 1.82 10.36
CA LYS A 99 -8.88 0.75 9.63
C LYS A 99 -8.20 1.38 8.43
N THR A 100 -7.04 0.89 8.01
CA THR A 100 -6.39 1.31 6.76
C THR A 100 -7.13 0.76 5.54
N PHE A 101 -6.86 1.32 4.35
CA PHE A 101 -7.47 0.83 3.12
C PHE A 101 -7.14 -0.65 2.89
N LEU A 102 -5.88 -1.05 3.04
CA LEU A 102 -5.46 -2.45 3.00
C LEU A 102 -6.25 -3.35 3.95
N GLN A 103 -6.48 -2.90 5.19
CA GLN A 103 -7.28 -3.66 6.16
C GLN A 103 -8.75 -3.79 5.73
N SER A 104 -9.30 -2.78 5.05
CA SER A 104 -10.67 -2.84 4.51
C SER A 104 -10.81 -3.83 3.35
N ARG A 105 -9.71 -4.14 2.64
CA ARG A 105 -9.68 -5.07 1.51
C ARG A 105 -9.21 -6.47 1.88
N LYS A 106 -8.69 -6.68 3.09
CA LYS A 106 -8.14 -7.96 3.51
C LYS A 106 -9.26 -8.97 3.76
N LEU A 107 -9.13 -10.17 3.18
CA LEU A 107 -10.04 -11.28 3.43
C LEU A 107 -9.81 -11.85 4.84
N PRO A 108 -10.86 -12.36 5.51
CA PRO A 108 -10.68 -13.14 6.74
C PRO A 108 -9.74 -14.30 6.47
N ALA A 109 -8.87 -14.62 7.43
CA ALA A 109 -8.13 -15.87 7.36
C ALA A 109 -9.16 -17.00 7.23
N ALA A 110 -9.01 -17.86 6.22
CA ALA A 110 -9.85 -19.04 6.11
C ALA A 110 -9.76 -19.78 7.44
N SER A 111 -10.89 -19.86 8.15
CA SER A 111 -11.05 -20.77 9.27
C SER A 111 -10.94 -22.17 8.69
N TYR A 112 -9.74 -22.74 8.71
CA TYR A 112 -9.54 -24.15 8.36
C TYR A 112 -10.40 -24.99 9.32
N ARG A 113 -11.35 -25.74 8.75
CA ARG A 113 -11.89 -26.96 9.35
C ARG A 113 -11.02 -28.13 8.92
#